data_AF-G3XSW7-F1
#
_entry.id   AF-G3XSW7-F1
#
_cell.length_a   1.000
_cell.length_b   1.000
_cell.length_c   1.000
_cell.angle_alpha   90.00
_cell.angle_beta   90.00
_cell.angle_gamma   90.00
#
_symmetry.space_group_name_H-M   'P 1'
#
loop_
_entity.id
_entity.type
_entity.pdbx_description
1 polymer ?
#
loop_
_entity_poly.entity_id
_entity_poly.type
_entity_poly.pdbx_seq_one_letter_code
_entity_poly.pdbx_strand_id
1 'polypeptide(L)'
;LRANEIHEKDYFFVDSPIFNTLNSQGAFVENATFSGYQYGKSRRAIADQLDKGLIPVLDIDVQGARHMKAESSGVEARYVFIRPPSFEVLEERLRGRGTEREEDVNRRLERARREVEGAVEGGLYERLL
;
A
#
# COMPACT_ATOMS: atom_id res chain seq x y z
N LEU A 1 -0.34 15.79 10.99
CA LEU A 1 -0.54 14.77 12.04
C LEU A 1 -1.96 14.85 12.55
N ARG A 2 -2.63 13.71 12.70
CA ARG A 2 -3.86 13.63 13.50
C ARG A 2 -3.49 13.54 14.97
N ALA A 3 -4.35 14.01 15.87
CA ALA A 3 -4.04 14.19 17.29
C ALA A 3 -3.58 12.92 18.04
N ASN A 4 -3.93 11.74 17.53
CA ASN A 4 -3.65 10.45 18.16
C ASN A 4 -2.50 9.67 17.51
N GLU A 5 -1.89 10.22 16.46
CA GLU A 5 -0.79 9.55 15.75
C GLU A 5 0.56 9.92 16.38
N ILE A 6 1.45 8.94 16.45
CA ILE A 6 2.75 9.01 17.11
C ILE A 6 3.84 8.77 16.07
N HIS A 7 4.81 9.68 16.01
CA HIS A 7 5.98 9.57 15.14
C HIS A 7 6.78 8.29 15.44
N GLU A 8 7.30 7.65 14.38
CA GLU A 8 8.02 6.35 14.40
C GLU A 8 7.21 5.14 14.87
N LYS A 9 5.95 5.33 15.25
CA LYS A 9 5.01 4.26 15.58
C LYS A 9 3.96 4.09 14.49
N ASP A 10 3.20 5.15 14.23
CA ASP A 10 2.15 5.14 13.22
C ASP A 10 2.74 5.50 11.85
N TYR A 11 3.58 6.54 11.80
CA TYR A 11 4.31 6.96 10.61
C TYR A 11 5.66 7.59 10.95
N PHE A 12 6.58 7.58 9.98
CA PHE A 12 7.71 8.52 9.96
C PHE A 12 7.26 9.82 9.31
N PHE A 13 6.67 10.70 10.11
CA PHE A 13 6.27 12.04 9.67
C PHE A 13 7.50 12.89 9.28
N VAL A 14 7.55 13.32 8.03
CA VAL A 14 8.61 14.18 7.48
C VAL A 14 7.99 15.30 6.65
N ASP A 15 8.68 16.42 6.54
CA ASP A 15 8.25 17.52 5.66
C ASP A 15 8.47 17.18 4.18
N SER A 16 7.69 17.80 3.30
CA SER A 16 7.77 17.55 1.84
C SER A 16 9.18 17.69 1.25
N PRO A 17 10.03 18.66 1.63
CA PRO A 17 11.41 18.72 1.12
C PRO A 17 12.21 17.46 1.45
N ILE A 18 12.10 16.96 2.69
CA ILE A 18 12.78 15.73 3.13
C ILE A 18 12.23 14.53 2.35
N PHE A 19 10.90 14.43 2.22
CA PHE A 19 10.27 13.36 1.44
C PHE A 19 10.79 13.34 -0.01
N ASN A 20 10.85 14.50 -0.66
CA ASN A 20 11.31 14.62 -2.04
C ASN A 20 12.79 14.26 -2.20
N THR A 21 13.64 14.63 -1.24
CA THR A 21 15.04 14.20 -1.21
C THR A 21 15.16 12.68 -1.05
N LEU A 22 14.40 12.07 -0.15
CA LEU A 22 14.38 10.61 0.02
C LEU A 22 13.89 9.91 -1.26
N ASN A 23 12.86 10.47 -1.90
CA ASN A 23 12.33 9.94 -3.14
C ASN A 23 13.34 10.00 -4.28
N SER A 24 14.06 11.11 -4.44
CA SER A 24 15.09 11.25 -5.49
C SER A 24 16.29 10.33 -5.28
N GLN A 25 16.55 9.94 -4.03
CA GLN A 25 17.56 8.95 -3.66
C GLN A 25 17.08 7.50 -3.81
N GLY A 26 15.85 7.27 -4.25
CA GLY A 26 15.28 5.93 -4.38
C GLY A 26 15.04 5.23 -3.04
N ALA A 27 14.87 5.98 -1.95
CA ALA A 27 14.75 5.44 -0.59
C ALA A 27 13.46 4.64 -0.36
N PHE A 28 12.48 4.74 -1.26
CA PHE A 28 11.20 4.06 -1.15
C PHE A 28 11.09 2.88 -2.14
N VAL A 29 10.53 1.76 -1.69
CA VAL A 29 10.11 0.66 -2.59
C VAL A 29 8.84 1.02 -3.35
N GLU A 30 8.02 1.89 -2.75
CA GLU A 30 6.78 2.40 -3.30
C GLU A 30 6.53 3.79 -2.72
N ASN A 31 6.02 4.71 -3.54
CA ASN A 31 5.47 5.97 -3.07
C ASN A 31 4.14 6.27 -3.76
N ALA A 32 3.27 7.01 -3.06
CA ALA A 32 1.98 7.43 -3.56
C ALA A 32 1.59 8.78 -2.97
N THR A 33 0.70 9.50 -3.65
CA THR A 33 0.06 10.71 -3.12
C THR A 33 -1.42 10.45 -2.90
N PHE A 34 -1.90 10.69 -1.68
CA PHE A 34 -3.30 10.50 -1.31
C PHE A 34 -3.81 11.69 -0.49
N SER A 35 -4.93 12.27 -0.90
CA SER A 35 -5.53 13.46 -0.27
C SER A 35 -4.55 14.63 -0.08
N GLY A 36 -3.61 14.81 -1.02
CA GLY A 36 -2.60 15.87 -0.98
C GLY A 36 -1.36 15.58 -0.13
N TYR A 37 -1.28 14.41 0.51
CA TYR A 37 -0.12 13.99 1.29
C TYR A 37 0.67 12.91 0.57
N GLN A 38 1.99 12.93 0.73
CA GLN A 38 2.91 11.95 0.15
C GLN A 38 3.19 10.82 1.16
N TYR A 39 3.20 9.60 0.67
CA TYR A 39 3.45 8.39 1.43
C TYR A 39 4.52 7.57 0.74
N GLY A 40 5.38 6.93 1.51
CA GLY A 40 6.47 6.11 0.97
C GLY A 40 6.79 4.94 1.90
N LYS A 41 7.01 3.77 1.31
CA LYS A 41 7.48 2.57 2.03
C LYS A 41 8.99 2.50 2.00
N SER A 42 9.63 2.75 3.15
CA SER A 42 11.08 2.85 3.24
C SER A 42 11.79 1.52 3.02
N ARG A 43 12.77 1.51 2.10
CA ARG A 43 13.69 0.39 1.89
C ARG A 43 14.47 0.06 3.15
N ARG A 44 14.97 1.10 3.83
CA ARG A 44 15.72 0.96 5.08
C ARG A 44 14.87 0.33 6.17
N ALA A 45 13.61 0.75 6.31
CA ALA A 45 12.73 0.18 7.32
C ALA A 45 12.48 -1.32 7.07
N ILE A 46 12.38 -1.76 5.81
CA ILE A 46 12.28 -3.18 5.47
C ILE A 46 13.57 -3.92 5.84
N ALA A 47 14.72 -3.40 5.43
CA ALA A 47 16.04 -3.99 5.73
C ALA A 47 16.28 -4.12 7.24
N ASP A 48 16.02 -3.06 8.01
CA ASP A 48 16.23 -3.03 9.47
C ASP A 48 15.40 -4.09 10.21
N GLN A 49 14.24 -4.50 9.66
CA GLN A 49 13.42 -5.58 10.23
C GLN A 49 13.91 -6.96 9.81
N LEU A 50 14.37 -7.10 8.56
CA LEU A 50 15.01 -8.34 8.07
C LEU A 50 16.29 -8.64 8.85
N ASP A 51 17.11 -7.63 9.14
CA ASP A 51 18.35 -7.75 9.93
C ASP A 51 18.09 -8.22 11.38
N LYS A 52 16.88 -7.98 11.89
CA LYS A 52 16.43 -8.49 13.19
C LYS A 52 15.90 -9.94 13.13
N GLY A 53 15.95 -10.58 11.96
CA GLY A 53 15.37 -11.91 11.73
C GLY A 53 13.85 -11.93 11.68
N LEU A 54 13.20 -10.77 11.50
CA LEU A 54 11.75 -10.66 11.38
C LEU A 54 11.32 -10.70 9.92
N ILE A 55 10.06 -11.07 9.67
CA ILE A 55 9.44 -11.07 8.34
C ILE A 55 8.53 -9.84 8.22
N PRO A 56 8.92 -8.80 7.46
CA PRO A 56 8.08 -7.63 7.25
C PRO A 56 6.82 -8.00 6.47
N VAL A 57 5.66 -7.58 6.97
CA VAL A 57 4.38 -7.69 6.24
C VAL A 57 4.05 -6.33 5.64
N LEU A 58 3.92 -6.27 4.33
CA LEU A 58 3.65 -5.04 3.60
C LEU A 58 2.21 -5.04 3.07
N ASP A 59 1.41 -4.10 3.56
CA ASP A 59 0.07 -3.83 3.05
C ASP A 59 0.13 -2.85 1.87
N ILE A 60 0.31 -3.36 0.65
CA ILE A 60 0.47 -2.60 -0.60
C ILE A 60 -0.72 -2.81 -1.53
N ASP A 61 -1.01 -1.82 -2.37
CA ASP A 61 -1.99 -1.98 -3.43
C ASP A 61 -1.41 -2.76 -4.64
N VAL A 62 -2.25 -3.04 -5.65
CA VAL A 62 -1.85 -3.81 -6.83
C VAL A 62 -0.73 -3.12 -7.63
N GLN A 63 -0.70 -1.78 -7.66
CA GLN A 63 0.37 -1.04 -8.35
C GLN A 63 1.67 -1.15 -7.57
N GLY A 64 1.62 -0.98 -6.25
CA GLY A 64 2.74 -1.22 -5.35
C GLY A 64 3.31 -2.63 -5.50
N ALA A 65 2.45 -3.65 -5.54
CA ALA A 65 2.85 -5.05 -5.74
C ALA A 65 3.56 -5.27 -7.08
N ARG A 66 3.07 -4.67 -8.17
CA ARG A 66 3.72 -4.74 -9.49
C ARG A 66 5.10 -4.10 -9.49
N HIS A 67 5.24 -2.93 -8.86
CA HIS A 67 6.55 -2.28 -8.72
C HIS A 67 7.52 -3.09 -7.85
N MET A 68 7.03 -3.68 -6.76
CA MET A 68 7.86 -4.54 -5.91
C MET A 68 8.31 -5.82 -6.60
N LYS A 69 7.52 -6.38 -7.52
CA LYS A 69 7.92 -7.59 -8.26
C LYS A 69 8.92 -7.30 -9.38
N ALA A 70 9.05 -6.05 -9.82
CA ALA A 70 10.09 -5.69 -10.77
C ALA A 70 11.46 -5.96 -10.17
N GLU A 71 12.38 -6.55 -10.94
CA GLU A 71 13.73 -6.91 -10.48
C GLU A 71 14.51 -5.71 -9.91
N SER A 72 14.20 -4.51 -10.42
CA SER A 72 14.72 -3.23 -9.92
C SER A 72 14.31 -2.90 -8.48
N SER A 73 13.32 -3.59 -7.92
CA SER A 73 12.95 -3.44 -6.53
C SER A 73 14.03 -3.99 -5.59
N GLY A 74 14.82 -4.98 -5.99
CA GLY A 74 15.86 -5.59 -5.16
C GLY A 74 15.33 -6.27 -3.88
N VAL A 75 14.03 -6.57 -3.79
CA VAL A 75 13.41 -7.21 -2.62
C VAL A 75 12.77 -8.52 -3.05
N GLU A 76 13.28 -9.64 -2.53
CA GLU A 76 12.61 -10.92 -2.66
C GLU A 76 11.43 -10.96 -1.68
N ALA A 77 10.22 -11.16 -2.21
CA ALA A 77 8.99 -11.15 -1.43
C ALA A 77 8.02 -12.21 -1.91
N ARG A 78 7.10 -12.59 -1.01
CA ARG A 78 5.94 -13.43 -1.31
C ARG A 78 4.71 -12.55 -1.50
N TYR A 79 3.93 -12.84 -2.53
CA TYR A 79 2.79 -12.01 -2.93
C TYR A 79 1.46 -12.72 -2.68
N VAL A 80 0.64 -12.14 -1.81
CA VAL A 80 -0.71 -12.64 -1.48
C VAL A 80 -1.73 -11.54 -1.76
N PHE A 81 -2.74 -11.86 -2.57
CA PHE A 81 -3.85 -10.94 -2.83
C PHE A 81 -5.02 -11.27 -1.91
N ILE A 82 -5.50 -10.27 -1.18
CA ILE A 82 -6.69 -10.39 -0.32
C ILE A 82 -7.86 -9.78 -1.05
N ARG A 83 -8.78 -10.61 -1.55
CA ARG A 83 -10.00 -10.11 -2.20
C ARG A 83 -11.14 -9.99 -1.20
N PRO A 84 -12.10 -9.07 -1.42
CA PRO A 84 -13.31 -9.07 -0.62
C PRO A 84 -14.12 -10.36 -0.89
N PRO A 85 -14.90 -10.86 0.09
CA PRO A 85 -15.80 -12.00 -0.13
C PRO A 85 -16.81 -11.77 -1.26
N SER A 86 -17.30 -10.54 -1.39
CA SER A 86 -18.09 -10.05 -2.52
C SER A 86 -17.98 -8.51 -2.62
N PHE A 87 -18.39 -7.93 -3.74
CA PHE A 87 -18.38 -6.47 -3.90
C PHE A 87 -19.42 -5.78 -3.01
N GLU A 88 -20.53 -6.45 -2.71
CA GLU A 88 -21.56 -5.97 -1.80
C GLU A 88 -21.03 -5.85 -0.38
N VAL A 89 -20.28 -6.86 0.09
CA VAL A 89 -19.61 -6.83 1.41
C VAL A 89 -18.53 -5.73 1.46
N LEU A 90 -17.81 -5.51 0.37
CA LEU A 90 -16.85 -4.41 0.29
C LEU A 90 -17.56 -3.05 0.40
N GLU A 91 -18.65 -2.87 -0.35
CA GLU A 91 -19.46 -1.66 -0.32
C GLU A 91 -20.01 -1.38 1.08
N GLU A 92 -20.61 -2.38 1.73
CA GLU A 92 -21.12 -2.28 3.10
C GLU A 92 -20.02 -1.80 4.06
N ARG A 93 -18.82 -2.39 3.98
CA ARG A 93 -17.67 -2.00 4.82
C ARG A 93 -17.19 -0.58 4.55
N LEU A 94 -17.15 -0.15 3.28
CA LEU A 94 -16.74 1.21 2.92
C LEU A 94 -17.73 2.24 3.47
N ARG A 95 -19.03 1.99 3.29
CA ARG A 95 -20.10 2.84 3.79
C ARG A 95 -20.16 2.85 5.32
N GLY A 96 -19.99 1.69 5.95
CA GLY A 96 -19.99 1.52 7.40
C GLY A 96 -18.88 2.27 8.12
N ARG A 97 -17.79 2.67 7.44
CA ARG A 97 -16.75 3.54 8.03
C ARG A 97 -17.28 4.94 8.34
N GLY A 98 -18.28 5.43 7.61
CA GLY A 98 -18.86 6.76 7.81
C GLY A 98 -17.90 7.93 7.55
N THR A 99 -16.75 7.68 6.92
CA THR A 99 -15.68 8.68 6.72
C THR A 99 -15.53 9.15 5.27
N GLU A 100 -16.30 8.61 4.35
CA GLU A 100 -16.12 8.81 2.91
C GLU A 100 -17.40 9.33 2.25
N ARG A 101 -17.27 10.15 1.21
CA ARG A 101 -18.41 10.62 0.41
C ARG A 101 -18.83 9.54 -0.59
N GLU A 102 -20.06 9.59 -1.07
CA GLU A 102 -20.59 8.66 -2.08
C GLU A 102 -19.68 8.50 -3.32
N GLU A 103 -19.14 9.62 -3.82
CA GLU A 103 -18.21 9.61 -4.95
C GLU A 103 -16.90 8.87 -4.66
N ASP A 104 -16.40 8.98 -3.42
CA ASP A 104 -15.19 8.29 -2.97
C ASP A 104 -15.45 6.78 -2.86
N VAL A 105 -16.60 6.37 -2.32
CA VAL A 105 -17.04 4.97 -2.23
C VAL A 105 -17.13 4.34 -3.62
N ASN A 106 -17.84 4.99 -4.55
CA ASN A 106 -17.99 4.49 -5.92
C ASN A 106 -16.64 4.34 -6.63
N ARG A 107 -15.76 5.34 -6.50
CA ARG A 107 -14.40 5.28 -7.07
C ARG A 107 -13.59 4.10 -6.51
N ARG A 108 -13.71 3.80 -5.22
CA ARG A 108 -13.04 2.64 -4.62
C ARG A 108 -13.60 1.31 -5.10
N LEU A 109 -14.93 1.18 -5.25
CA LEU A 109 -15.54 -0.03 -5.79
C LEU A 109 -15.11 -0.30 -7.22
N GLU A 110 -15.11 0.73 -8.08
CA GLU A 110 -14.63 0.65 -9.46
C GLU A 110 -13.15 0.30 -9.56
N ARG A 111 -12.34 0.78 -8.61
CA ARG A 111 -10.93 0.41 -8.50
C ARG A 111 -10.79 -1.05 -8.07
N ALA A 112 -11.53 -1.49 -7.06
CA ALA A 112 -11.48 -2.86 -6.55
C ALA A 112 -11.89 -3.88 -7.62
N ARG A 113 -12.90 -3.59 -8.45
CA ARG A 113 -13.30 -4.45 -9.58
C ARG A 113 -12.14 -4.71 -10.52
N ARG A 114 -11.49 -3.64 -11.00
CA ARG A 114 -10.32 -3.71 -11.89
C ARG A 114 -9.13 -4.41 -11.26
N GLU A 115 -8.90 -4.19 -9.96
CA GLU A 115 -7.80 -4.83 -9.23
C GLU A 115 -8.02 -6.33 -9.06
N VAL A 116 -9.25 -6.77 -8.75
CA VAL A 116 -9.59 -8.20 -8.65
C VAL A 116 -9.45 -8.90 -10.01
N GLU A 117 -9.98 -8.31 -11.08
CA GLU A 117 -9.83 -8.85 -12.44
C GLU A 117 -8.34 -8.98 -12.82
N GLY A 118 -7.57 -7.90 -12.67
CA GLY A 118 -6.15 -7.91 -12.99
C GLY A 118 -5.29 -8.82 -12.10
N ALA A 119 -5.72 -9.10 -10.87
CA ALA A 119 -5.04 -10.02 -9.97
C ALA A 119 -5.18 -11.48 -10.40
N VAL A 120 -6.35 -11.86 -10.95
CA VAL A 120 -6.62 -13.22 -11.44
C VAL A 120 -5.87 -13.52 -12.73
N GLU A 121 -5.74 -12.54 -13.63
CA GLU A 121 -5.11 -12.75 -14.94
C GLU A 121 -3.58 -12.67 -14.93
N GLY A 122 -3.00 -11.89 -14.01
CA GLY A 122 -1.62 -11.41 -14.15
C GLY A 122 -0.50 -12.33 -13.64
N GLY A 123 -0.79 -13.50 -13.06
CA GLY A 123 0.23 -14.38 -12.45
C GLY A 123 1.09 -13.69 -11.37
N LEU A 124 0.60 -12.57 -10.83
CA LEU A 124 1.35 -11.69 -9.94
C LEU A 124 1.46 -12.30 -8.53
N TYR A 125 0.42 -12.99 -8.10
CA TYR A 125 0.26 -13.46 -6.72
C TYR A 125 0.44 -14.99 -6.64
N GLU A 126 1.16 -15.45 -5.61
CA GLU A 126 1.29 -16.89 -5.33
C GLU A 126 0.04 -17.46 -4.66
N ARG A 127 -0.76 -16.61 -4.02
CA ARG A 127 -2.02 -17.00 -3.40
C ARG A 127 -3.07 -15.90 -3.51
N LEU A 128 -4.29 -16.31 -3.81
CA LEU A 128 -5.50 -15.51 -3.73
C LEU A 128 -6.27 -15.98 -2.49
N LEU A 129 -6.58 -15.06 -1.57
CA LEU A 129 -7.38 -15.30 -0.37
C LEU A 129 -8.71 -14.54 -0.48
#